data_AF-A0A3D2V070-F1
#
_entry.id   AF-A0A3D2V070-F1
#
_cell.length_a   1.000
_cell.length_b   1.000
_cell.length_c   1.000
_cell.angle_alpha   90.00
_cell.angle_beta   90.00
_cell.angle_gamma   90.00
#
_symmetry.space_group_name_H-M   'P 1'
#
loop_
_entity.id
_entity.type
_entity.pdbx_description
1 polymer ?
#
loop_
_entity_poly.entity_id
_entity_poly.type
_entity_poly.pdbx_seq_one_letter_code
_entity_poly.pdbx_strand_id
1 'polypeptide(L)'
;MMQDVKSHYRVCCVCGFSDDHPVYTVREMMFGLKEEFCYFHCVKCQCLQIAEIPSDMSPYYQQDYLSLSRSPENLYLNPVVSWARRKRDSYSVLKKGVLGRLIRLVHPEDGDMSSMSRLNLTRKKRIVDVGCGTGFLLYFLKEAGFENVLGVEPHIDKDIEYANGLTIKKTWVHELDEEQDIIMFHHSFEHLPDPIEALEAVHRLLS
;
A
#
# COMPACT_ATOMS: atom_id res chain seq x y z
N MET A 1 37.82 -23.09 -22.67
CA MET A 1 36.60 -23.85 -22.37
C MET A 1 35.47 -22.86 -22.23
N MET A 2 34.60 -22.79 -23.23
CA MET A 2 33.35 -22.02 -23.20
C MET A 2 32.48 -22.60 -22.10
N GLN A 3 32.25 -21.84 -21.04
CA GLN A 3 31.26 -22.18 -20.03
C GLN A 3 29.88 -21.75 -20.54
N ASP A 4 29.06 -22.77 -20.73
CA ASP A 4 27.60 -22.82 -20.81
C ASP A 4 26.83 -21.51 -20.99
N VAL A 5 26.18 -21.40 -22.15
CA VAL A 5 25.10 -20.47 -22.45
C VAL A 5 23.93 -20.77 -21.50
N LYS A 6 23.96 -20.20 -20.29
CA LYS A 6 22.81 -20.19 -19.39
C LYS A 6 21.70 -19.45 -20.11
N SER A 7 20.60 -20.13 -20.41
CA SER A 7 19.44 -19.58 -21.12
C SER A 7 19.06 -18.19 -20.58
N HIS A 8 19.28 -17.15 -21.39
CA HIS A 8 19.09 -15.74 -21.01
C HIS A 8 17.63 -15.27 -21.06
N TYR A 9 16.70 -16.19 -21.32
CA TYR A 9 15.27 -15.91 -21.41
C TYR A 9 14.67 -15.66 -20.03
N ARG A 10 14.13 -14.46 -19.83
CA ARG A 10 13.36 -14.12 -18.63
C ARG A 10 11.93 -13.81 -19.02
N VAL A 11 10.97 -14.21 -18.17
CA VAL A 11 9.55 -13.92 -18.39
C VAL A 11 9.20 -12.67 -17.60
N CYS A 12 8.65 -11.65 -18.26
CA CYS A 12 8.16 -10.47 -17.57
C CYS A 12 6.86 -10.78 -16.81
N CYS A 13 6.82 -10.51 -15.50
CA CYS A 13 5.64 -10.76 -14.67
C CYS A 13 4.41 -9.92 -15.06
N VAL A 14 4.61 -8.77 -15.73
CA VAL A 14 3.53 -7.86 -16.12
C VAL A 14 2.88 -8.24 -17.45
N CYS A 15 3.67 -8.61 -18.47
CA CYS A 15 3.14 -8.82 -19.82
C CYS A 15 3.37 -10.22 -20.40
N GLY A 16 3.99 -11.12 -19.63
CA GLY A 16 4.28 -12.50 -20.03
C GLY A 16 5.28 -12.66 -21.18
N PHE A 17 5.85 -11.56 -21.69
CA PHE A 17 6.83 -11.63 -22.77
C PHE A 17 8.10 -12.32 -22.25
N SER A 18 8.53 -13.33 -22.99
CA SER A 18 9.72 -14.12 -22.69
C SER A 18 10.73 -13.89 -23.80
N ASP A 19 11.82 -13.23 -23.47
CA ASP A 19 12.92 -12.95 -24.39
C ASP A 19 14.20 -12.69 -23.61
N ASP A 20 15.29 -12.41 -24.32
CA ASP A 20 16.44 -11.74 -23.74
C ASP A 20 16.11 -10.26 -23.48
N HIS A 21 16.54 -9.78 -22.33
CA HIS A 21 16.20 -8.45 -21.81
C HIS A 21 17.46 -7.76 -21.29
N PRO A 22 17.62 -6.43 -21.44
CA PRO A 22 18.69 -5.69 -20.78
C PRO A 22 18.70 -5.97 -19.28
N VAL A 23 19.88 -6.35 -18.77
CA VAL A 23 20.11 -6.71 -17.36
C VAL A 23 20.96 -5.64 -16.68
N TYR A 24 20.63 -5.37 -15.43
CA TYR A 24 21.35 -4.45 -14.57
C TYR A 24 21.67 -5.16 -13.25
N THR A 25 22.93 -5.06 -12.83
CA THR A 25 23.32 -5.48 -11.48
C THR A 25 23.38 -4.25 -10.60
N VAL A 26 22.60 -4.25 -9.53
CA VAL A 26 22.52 -3.15 -8.57
C VAL A 26 22.85 -3.65 -7.18
N ARG A 27 23.41 -2.78 -6.34
CA ARG A 27 23.75 -3.13 -4.95
C ARG A 27 22.71 -2.58 -3.99
N GLU A 28 22.45 -3.34 -2.93
CA GLU A 28 21.78 -2.83 -1.74
C GLU A 28 22.64 -1.72 -1.11
N MET A 29 22.09 -0.50 -1.01
CA MET A 29 22.80 0.67 -0.47
C MET A 29 22.10 1.33 0.72
N MET A 30 20.83 1.02 0.97
CA MET A 30 20.02 1.59 2.05
C MET A 30 20.47 1.09 3.41
N PHE A 31 20.73 -0.22 3.53
CA PHE A 31 21.19 -0.85 4.78
C PHE A 31 22.71 -1.12 4.78
N GLY A 32 23.38 -0.85 3.66
CA GLY A 32 24.82 -1.03 3.51
C GLY A 32 25.25 -2.50 3.43
N LEU A 33 24.32 -3.40 3.10
CA LEU A 33 24.60 -4.83 2.93
C LEU A 33 25.45 -5.08 1.67
N LYS A 34 25.33 -4.21 0.66
CA LYS A 34 26.06 -4.27 -0.61
C LYS A 34 25.87 -5.56 -1.40
N GLU A 35 24.84 -6.34 -1.06
CA GLU A 35 24.43 -7.50 -1.81
C GLU A 35 24.00 -7.08 -3.22
N GLU A 36 24.31 -7.91 -4.20
CA GLU A 36 24.04 -7.63 -5.61
C GLU A 36 22.75 -8.31 -6.06
N PHE A 37 21.83 -7.51 -6.60
CA PHE A 37 20.60 -7.98 -7.21
C PHE A 37 20.66 -7.80 -8.71
N CYS A 38 20.13 -8.80 -9.41
CA CYS A 38 19.92 -8.76 -10.84
C CYS A 38 18.53 -8.20 -11.12
N TYR A 39 18.46 -7.14 -11.92
CA TYR A 39 17.23 -6.59 -12.46
C TYR A 39 17.25 -6.74 -13.98
N PHE A 40 16.07 -6.81 -14.59
CA PHE A 40 15.95 -6.77 -16.04
C PHE A 40 14.83 -5.85 -16.48
N HIS A 41 15.02 -5.23 -17.64
CA HIS A 41 14.08 -4.29 -18.25
C HIS A 41 13.39 -4.95 -19.44
N CYS A 42 12.08 -5.18 -19.34
CA CYS A 42 11.32 -5.84 -20.39
C CYS A 42 11.26 -4.98 -21.66
N VAL A 43 11.78 -5.50 -22.78
CA VAL A 43 11.81 -4.76 -24.07
C VAL A 43 10.42 -4.49 -24.66
N LYS A 44 9.39 -5.22 -24.22
CA LYS A 44 8.01 -5.05 -24.70
C LYS A 44 7.22 -4.01 -23.90
N CYS A 45 7.10 -4.19 -22.58
CA CYS A 45 6.29 -3.29 -21.74
C CYS A 45 7.10 -2.22 -20.99
N GLN A 46 8.43 -2.24 -21.09
CA GLN A 46 9.35 -1.32 -20.43
C GLN A 46 9.32 -1.37 -18.89
N CYS A 47 8.82 -2.47 -18.30
CA CYS A 47 8.86 -2.68 -16.86
C CYS A 47 10.25 -3.14 -16.42
N LEU A 48 10.84 -2.45 -15.45
CA LEU A 48 12.04 -2.86 -14.73
C LEU A 48 11.61 -3.73 -13.53
N GLN A 49 12.17 -4.93 -13.41
CA GLN A 49 11.82 -5.85 -12.35
C GLN A 49 13.04 -6.62 -11.84
N ILE A 50 13.00 -7.05 -10.59
CA ILE A 50 14.02 -7.94 -10.02
C ILE A 50 13.92 -9.31 -10.70
N ALA A 51 15.05 -9.91 -11.04
CA ALA A 51 15.11 -11.19 -11.74
C ALA A 51 14.72 -12.36 -10.84
N GLU A 52 15.07 -12.27 -9.55
CA GLU A 52 14.79 -13.29 -8.55
C GLU A 52 14.57 -12.58 -7.21
N ILE A 53 13.42 -12.83 -6.59
CA ILE A 53 13.11 -12.32 -5.24
C ILE A 53 13.86 -13.21 -4.24
N PRO A 54 14.65 -12.63 -3.32
CA PRO A 54 15.35 -13.39 -2.29
C PRO A 54 14.38 -14.26 -1.49
N SER A 55 14.76 -15.52 -1.23
CA SER A 55 13.95 -16.44 -0.43
C SER A 55 13.82 -16.01 1.04
N ASP A 56 14.87 -15.35 1.56
CA ASP A 56 14.85 -14.71 2.89
C ASP A 56 14.88 -13.20 2.72
N MET A 57 13.74 -12.56 2.99
CA MET A 57 13.60 -11.10 2.92
C MET A 57 13.97 -10.42 4.25
N SER A 58 14.13 -11.19 5.34
CA SER A 58 14.37 -10.65 6.69
C SER A 58 15.52 -9.63 6.78
N PRO A 59 16.67 -9.80 6.05
CA PRO A 59 17.76 -8.83 6.08
C PRO A 59 17.41 -7.43 5.54
N TYR A 60 16.47 -7.33 4.61
CA TYR A 60 16.05 -6.06 4.00
C TYR A 60 14.86 -5.42 4.72
N TYR A 61 14.35 -6.10 5.74
CA TYR A 61 13.22 -5.68 6.57
C TYR A 61 13.65 -5.53 8.04
N GLN A 62 14.95 -5.25 8.28
CA GLN A 62 15.47 -5.05 9.63
C GLN A 62 15.04 -3.71 10.22
N GLN A 63 14.64 -3.78 11.49
CA GLN A 63 14.11 -2.69 12.34
C GLN A 63 12.78 -2.15 11.87
N ASP A 64 11.71 -2.66 12.48
CA ASP A 64 10.38 -2.07 12.49
C ASP A 64 9.93 -1.60 11.11
N TYR A 65 9.43 -2.53 10.28
CA TYR A 65 8.58 -2.14 9.16
C TYR A 65 7.54 -1.18 9.72
N LEU A 66 7.73 0.12 9.49
CA LEU A 66 7.17 1.18 10.33
C LEU A 66 5.63 1.16 10.29
N SER A 67 5.11 0.66 9.17
CA SER A 67 3.69 0.45 8.92
C SER A 67 3.12 -0.78 9.63
N LEU A 68 3.92 -1.74 10.12
CA LEU A 68 3.44 -2.93 10.84
C LEU A 68 3.67 -2.85 12.36
N SER A 69 4.63 -2.06 12.82
CA SER A 69 5.01 -2.00 14.25
C SER A 69 4.28 -0.92 15.05
N ARG A 70 3.71 0.10 14.40
CA ARG A 70 3.09 1.25 15.08
C ARG A 70 1.56 1.18 15.02
N SER A 71 0.91 1.30 16.17
CA SER A 71 -0.55 1.46 16.24
C SER A 71 -0.96 2.92 15.97
N PRO A 72 -1.95 3.18 15.10
CA PRO A 72 -2.49 4.52 14.88
C PRO A 72 -3.15 5.14 16.12
N GLU A 73 -3.60 4.34 17.08
CA GLU A 73 -4.20 4.81 18.33
C GLU A 73 -3.23 5.64 19.17
N ASN A 74 -1.94 5.34 19.07
CA ASN A 74 -0.89 5.95 19.88
C ASN A 74 -0.12 7.07 19.16
N LEU A 75 -0.49 7.41 17.92
CA LEU A 75 0.26 8.39 17.13
C LEU A 75 0.15 9.82 17.70
N TYR A 76 -0.98 10.16 18.33
CA TYR A 76 -1.25 11.48 18.87
C TYR A 76 -1.80 11.41 20.30
N LEU A 77 -0.91 11.54 21.27
CA LEU A 77 -1.25 11.50 22.70
C LEU A 77 -2.01 12.74 23.19
N ASN A 78 -1.86 13.89 22.51
CA ASN A 78 -2.51 15.14 22.90
C ASN A 78 -3.94 15.22 22.34
N PRO A 79 -5.00 15.29 23.18
CA PRO A 79 -6.39 15.32 22.74
C PRO A 79 -6.74 16.51 21.82
N VAL A 80 -6.11 17.66 22.04
CA VAL A 80 -6.34 18.87 21.23
C VAL A 80 -5.77 18.69 19.83
N VAL A 81 -4.56 18.14 19.73
CA VAL A 81 -3.91 17.82 18.44
C VAL A 81 -4.74 16.78 17.69
N SER A 82 -5.18 15.72 18.39
CA SER A 82 -6.05 14.70 17.81
C SER A 82 -7.37 15.28 17.30
N TRP A 83 -8.01 16.17 18.05
CA TRP A 83 -9.24 16.82 17.62
C TRP A 83 -9.02 17.73 16.39
N ALA A 84 -7.96 18.55 16.39
CA ALA A 84 -7.66 19.45 15.29
C ALA A 84 -7.36 18.67 14.00
N ARG A 85 -6.58 17.59 14.11
CA ARG A 85 -6.32 16.65 13.00
C ARG A 85 -7.63 16.06 12.45
N ARG A 86 -8.49 15.49 13.31
CA ARG A 86 -9.79 14.92 12.86
C ARG A 86 -10.63 15.93 12.09
N LYS A 87 -10.65 17.21 12.52
CA LYS A 87 -11.36 18.27 11.79
C LYS A 87 -10.72 18.58 10.44
N ARG A 88 -9.39 18.63 10.36
CA ARG A 88 -8.64 18.80 9.10
C ARG A 88 -8.91 17.64 8.15
N ASP A 89 -8.77 16.40 8.61
CA ASP A 89 -8.89 15.20 7.78
C ASP A 89 -10.33 15.04 7.29
N SER A 90 -11.31 15.19 8.19
CA SER A 90 -12.72 15.19 7.80
C SER A 90 -13.06 16.25 6.75
N TYR A 91 -12.47 17.44 6.84
CA TYR A 91 -12.63 18.46 5.80
C TYR A 91 -11.94 18.06 4.49
N SER A 92 -10.74 17.48 4.56
CA SER A 92 -9.96 17.11 3.37
C SER A 92 -10.72 16.10 2.50
N VAL A 93 -11.34 15.10 3.14
CA VAL A 93 -12.02 14.00 2.46
C VAL A 93 -13.48 14.33 2.10
N LEU A 94 -14.21 15.04 2.96
CA LEU A 94 -15.65 15.32 2.74
C LEU A 94 -15.93 16.74 2.24
N LYS A 95 -14.92 17.62 2.20
CA LYS A 95 -15.02 19.04 1.83
C LYS A 95 -16.07 19.83 2.63
N LYS A 96 -16.34 19.40 3.88
CA LYS A 96 -17.37 19.98 4.75
C LYS A 96 -16.78 20.61 6.02
N GLY A 97 -17.28 21.80 6.37
CA GLY A 97 -16.96 22.50 7.61
C GLY A 97 -15.88 23.59 7.49
N VAL A 98 -16.11 24.72 8.15
CA VAL A 98 -15.23 25.91 8.07
C VAL A 98 -13.95 25.79 8.89
N LEU A 99 -14.02 25.12 10.05
CA LEU A 99 -12.88 25.01 10.95
C LEU A 99 -11.80 24.08 10.37
N GLY A 100 -12.19 22.93 9.82
CA GLY A 100 -11.25 22.03 9.16
C GLY A 100 -10.56 22.69 7.96
N ARG A 101 -11.27 23.54 7.23
CA ARG A 101 -10.70 24.37 6.15
C ARG A 101 -9.61 25.30 6.67
N LEU A 102 -9.85 25.99 7.78
CA LEU A 102 -8.88 26.92 8.36
C LEU A 102 -7.64 26.17 8.87
N ILE A 103 -7.83 25.04 9.57
CA ILE A 103 -6.73 24.22 10.06
C ILE A 103 -5.87 23.73 8.90
N ARG A 104 -6.50 23.27 7.80
CA ARG A 104 -5.81 22.82 6.59
C ARG A 104 -4.90 23.87 5.95
N LEU A 105 -5.24 25.16 6.06
CA LEU A 105 -4.41 26.24 5.52
C LEU A 105 -3.08 26.40 6.26
N VAL A 106 -3.05 26.09 7.56
CA VAL A 106 -1.85 26.19 8.41
C VAL A 106 -1.12 24.86 8.49
N HIS A 107 -1.86 23.76 8.51
CA HIS A 107 -1.38 22.40 8.59
C HIS A 107 -2.02 21.56 7.48
N PRO A 108 -1.37 21.45 6.30
CA PRO A 108 -1.91 20.62 5.22
C PRO A 108 -1.97 19.15 5.61
N GLU A 109 -2.85 18.41 4.95
CA GLU A 109 -2.93 16.95 5.04
C GLU A 109 -1.71 16.27 4.41
N ASP A 110 -1.48 15.00 4.76
CA ASP A 110 -0.46 14.18 4.10
C ASP A 110 -0.87 13.79 2.67
N GLY A 111 0.09 13.22 1.93
CA GLY A 111 -0.10 12.84 0.52
C GLY A 111 -1.26 11.86 0.33
N ASP A 112 -1.33 10.84 1.18
CA ASP A 112 -2.33 9.77 1.09
C ASP A 112 -3.74 10.32 1.29
N MET A 113 -3.96 11.13 2.34
CA MET A 113 -5.24 11.79 2.58
C MET A 113 -5.59 12.79 1.47
N SER A 114 -4.59 13.48 0.90
CA SER A 114 -4.80 14.45 -0.18
C SER A 114 -5.30 13.78 -1.48
N SER A 115 -4.89 12.54 -1.73
CA SER A 115 -5.31 11.76 -2.90
C SER A 115 -6.82 11.49 -2.88
N MET A 116 -7.36 11.14 -1.71
CA MET A 116 -8.78 10.90 -1.46
C MET A 116 -9.63 12.14 -1.66
N SER A 117 -9.04 13.31 -1.42
CA SER A 117 -9.69 14.60 -1.54
C SER A 117 -10.16 14.94 -2.97
N ARG A 118 -9.69 14.19 -3.97
CA ARG A 118 -10.05 14.30 -5.39
C ARG A 118 -11.29 13.49 -5.76
N LEU A 119 -11.74 12.60 -4.88
CA LEU A 119 -12.90 11.75 -5.08
C LEU A 119 -14.15 12.39 -4.46
N ASN A 120 -15.32 12.12 -5.07
CA ASN A 120 -16.61 12.53 -4.50
C ASN A 120 -17.06 11.53 -3.44
N LEU A 121 -16.50 11.65 -2.24
CA LEU A 121 -16.68 10.68 -1.16
C LEU A 121 -17.91 10.95 -0.31
N THR A 122 -18.56 9.87 0.10
CA THR A 122 -19.58 9.88 1.14
C THR A 122 -19.22 8.85 2.19
N ARG A 123 -19.66 9.07 3.44
CA ARG A 123 -19.35 8.18 4.57
C ARG A 123 -19.82 6.74 4.41
N LYS A 124 -20.76 6.50 3.50
CA LYS A 124 -21.34 5.18 3.22
C LYS A 124 -20.54 4.35 2.21
N LYS A 125 -19.60 4.97 1.49
CA LYS A 125 -18.77 4.27 0.50
C LYS A 125 -17.97 3.17 1.19
N ARG A 126 -17.90 2.01 0.54
CA ARG A 126 -17.09 0.85 0.93
C ARG A 126 -15.66 1.06 0.43
N ILE A 127 -14.73 1.14 1.36
CA ILE A 127 -13.33 1.47 1.09
C ILE A 127 -12.46 0.33 1.62
N VAL A 128 -11.60 -0.20 0.75
CA VAL A 128 -10.53 -1.12 1.15
C VAL A 128 -9.17 -0.56 0.76
N ASP A 129 -8.17 -0.78 1.60
CA ASP A 129 -6.74 -0.53 1.30
C ASP A 129 -5.98 -1.85 1.39
N VAL A 130 -5.24 -2.16 0.34
CA VAL A 130 -4.52 -3.43 0.16
C VAL A 130 -3.04 -3.20 0.47
N GLY A 131 -2.46 -4.05 1.31
CA GLY A 131 -1.12 -3.85 1.87
C GLY A 131 -1.07 -2.66 2.84
N CYS A 132 -2.14 -2.48 3.63
CA CYS A 132 -2.34 -1.28 4.43
C CYS A 132 -1.48 -1.22 5.71
N GLY A 133 -0.67 -2.25 6.00
CA GLY A 133 0.00 -2.39 7.28
C GLY A 133 -0.99 -2.34 8.46
N THR A 134 -0.72 -1.50 9.46
CA THR A 134 -1.62 -1.22 10.60
C THR A 134 -2.76 -0.25 10.28
N GLY A 135 -2.89 0.21 9.02
CA GLY A 135 -4.08 0.95 8.56
C GLY A 135 -4.18 2.38 9.09
N PHE A 136 -3.08 3.13 9.14
CA PHE A 136 -3.07 4.54 9.58
C PHE A 136 -4.11 5.43 8.86
N LEU A 137 -4.10 5.39 7.52
CA LEU A 137 -5.06 6.13 6.71
C LEU A 137 -6.50 5.71 7.03
N LEU A 138 -6.74 4.40 7.05
CA LEU A 138 -8.06 3.81 7.34
C LEU A 138 -8.58 4.19 8.72
N TYR A 139 -7.69 4.26 9.71
CA TYR A 139 -8.03 4.66 11.07
C TYR A 139 -8.54 6.10 11.10
N PHE A 140 -7.88 7.00 10.38
CA PHE A 140 -8.31 8.39 10.26
C PHE A 140 -9.60 8.53 9.43
N LEU A 141 -9.83 7.69 8.42
CA LEU A 141 -11.11 7.64 7.71
C LEU A 141 -12.25 7.23 8.65
N LYS A 142 -12.05 6.23 9.50
CA LYS A 142 -13.03 5.85 10.53
C LYS A 142 -13.31 6.98 11.51
N GLU A 143 -12.29 7.70 11.96
CA GLU A 143 -12.49 8.89 12.81
C GLU A 143 -13.17 10.08 12.08
N ALA A 144 -13.03 10.18 10.75
CA ALA A 144 -13.78 11.14 9.92
C ALA A 144 -15.25 10.74 9.70
N GLY A 145 -15.62 9.55 10.18
CA GLY A 145 -16.96 8.99 10.20
C GLY A 145 -17.30 8.12 9.00
N PHE A 146 -16.31 7.59 8.27
CA PHE A 146 -16.59 6.57 7.26
C PHE A 146 -17.04 5.27 7.95
N GLU A 147 -18.11 4.69 7.42
CA GLU A 147 -18.80 3.55 8.04
C GLU A 147 -18.12 2.23 7.63
N ASN A 148 -17.87 2.09 6.32
CA ASN A 148 -17.45 0.84 5.68
C ASN A 148 -15.99 0.94 5.21
N VAL A 149 -15.05 0.76 6.15
CA VAL A 149 -13.61 0.85 5.90
C VAL A 149 -12.95 -0.45 6.38
N LEU A 150 -12.18 -1.08 5.50
CA LEU A 150 -11.49 -2.35 5.72
C LEU A 150 -10.02 -2.24 5.31
N GLY A 151 -9.12 -2.84 6.06
CA GLY A 151 -7.74 -3.06 5.63
C GLY A 151 -7.48 -4.52 5.29
N VAL A 152 -6.62 -4.76 4.29
CA VAL A 152 -6.14 -6.08 3.90
C VAL A 152 -4.63 -6.08 3.95
N GLU A 153 -4.04 -6.96 4.76
CA GLU A 153 -2.60 -7.05 4.93
C GLU A 153 -2.20 -8.51 5.18
N PRO A 154 -1.59 -9.22 4.22
CA PRO A 154 -1.26 -10.64 4.37
C PRO A 154 -0.11 -10.91 5.37
N HIS A 155 0.72 -9.91 5.68
CA HIS A 155 1.96 -10.10 6.44
C HIS A 155 1.84 -9.79 7.95
N ILE A 156 0.67 -9.41 8.46
CA ILE A 156 0.43 -9.32 9.92
C ILE A 156 0.31 -10.71 10.56
N ASP A 157 0.53 -10.81 11.87
CA ASP A 157 0.41 -12.09 12.59
C ASP A 157 -1.03 -12.61 12.63
N LYS A 158 -2.00 -11.70 12.83
CA LYS A 158 -3.44 -11.94 12.96
C LYS A 158 -4.22 -10.68 12.62
N ASP A 159 -5.52 -10.83 12.43
CA ASP A 159 -6.45 -9.69 12.30
C ASP A 159 -6.27 -8.67 13.43
N ILE A 160 -6.38 -7.39 13.09
CA ILE A 160 -6.28 -6.27 14.02
C ILE A 160 -7.65 -5.59 14.12
N GLU A 161 -8.15 -5.48 15.35
CA GLU A 161 -9.41 -4.81 15.66
C GLU A 161 -9.12 -3.57 16.52
N TYR A 162 -9.51 -2.39 16.04
CA TYR A 162 -9.29 -1.12 16.72
C TYR A 162 -10.52 -0.62 17.48
N ALA A 163 -10.30 0.19 18.52
CA ALA A 163 -11.38 0.73 19.35
C ALA A 163 -12.36 1.64 18.58
N ASN A 164 -11.93 2.26 17.47
CA ASN A 164 -12.79 3.07 16.60
C ASN A 164 -13.60 2.23 15.59
N GLY A 165 -13.52 0.88 15.68
CA GLY A 165 -14.23 -0.07 14.84
C GLY A 165 -13.59 -0.30 13.47
N LEU A 166 -12.33 0.09 13.27
CA LEU A 166 -11.54 -0.34 12.12
C LEU A 166 -11.10 -1.80 12.30
N THR A 167 -11.20 -2.57 11.22
CA THR A 167 -10.67 -3.93 11.14
C THR A 167 -9.61 -4.01 10.04
N ILE A 168 -8.48 -4.63 10.33
CA ILE A 168 -7.47 -5.06 9.36
C ILE A 168 -7.46 -6.58 9.32
N LYS A 169 -7.74 -7.15 8.15
CA LYS A 169 -7.77 -8.61 7.96
C LYS A 169 -6.43 -9.12 7.44
N LYS A 170 -5.98 -10.23 8.02
CA LYS A 170 -4.85 -11.00 7.53
C LYS A 170 -5.30 -11.86 6.35
N THR A 171 -5.28 -11.28 5.15
CA THR A 171 -5.75 -11.93 3.93
C THR A 171 -5.14 -11.27 2.71
N TRP A 172 -5.30 -11.88 1.56
CA TRP A 172 -4.99 -11.30 0.26
C TRP A 172 -6.23 -10.68 -0.37
N VAL A 173 -6.04 -9.70 -1.26
CA VAL A 173 -7.15 -9.03 -1.96
C VAL A 173 -7.99 -10.00 -2.79
N HIS A 174 -7.39 -11.04 -3.37
CA HIS A 174 -8.11 -12.03 -4.17
C HIS A 174 -9.05 -12.92 -3.35
N GLU A 175 -8.88 -12.97 -2.02
CA GLU A 175 -9.75 -13.73 -1.10
C GLU A 175 -10.98 -12.92 -0.65
N LEU A 176 -11.07 -11.64 -1.01
CA LEU A 176 -12.28 -10.87 -0.75
C LEU A 176 -13.40 -11.24 -1.72
N ASP A 177 -14.64 -11.20 -1.24
CA ASP A 177 -15.84 -11.47 -2.04
C ASP A 177 -16.85 -10.31 -2.05
N GLU A 178 -16.64 -9.31 -1.21
CA GLU A 178 -17.54 -8.17 -1.10
C GLU A 178 -17.10 -7.04 -2.02
N GLU A 179 -18.03 -6.57 -2.85
CA GLU A 179 -17.80 -5.40 -3.70
C GLU A 179 -17.38 -4.17 -2.89
N GLN A 180 -16.53 -3.33 -3.48
CA GLN A 180 -16.01 -2.11 -2.91
C GLN A 180 -16.26 -0.95 -3.87
N ASP A 181 -16.55 0.23 -3.33
CA ASP A 181 -16.63 1.43 -4.14
C ASP A 181 -15.25 2.02 -4.44
N ILE A 182 -14.28 1.76 -3.56
CA ILE A 182 -12.92 2.30 -3.63
C ILE A 182 -11.95 1.23 -3.15
N ILE A 183 -10.94 0.96 -3.97
CA ILE A 183 -9.83 0.06 -3.65
C ILE A 183 -8.54 0.88 -3.77
N MET A 184 -7.73 0.86 -2.72
CA MET A 184 -6.49 1.64 -2.62
C MET A 184 -5.28 0.71 -2.53
N PHE A 185 -4.16 1.20 -3.07
CA PHE A 185 -2.84 0.59 -2.97
C PHE A 185 -1.83 1.68 -2.63
N HIS A 186 -1.80 2.12 -1.37
CA HIS A 186 -0.83 3.13 -0.92
C HIS A 186 0.52 2.48 -0.64
N HIS A 187 1.48 2.67 -1.55
CA HIS A 187 2.85 2.14 -1.44
C HIS A 187 2.94 0.61 -1.32
N SER A 188 1.97 -0.11 -1.91
CA SER A 188 1.87 -1.56 -1.80
C SER A 188 1.82 -2.28 -3.15
N PHE A 189 1.39 -1.61 -4.23
CA PHE A 189 1.21 -2.24 -5.54
C PHE A 189 2.52 -2.78 -6.11
N GLU A 190 3.60 -2.04 -5.92
CA GLU A 190 4.96 -2.40 -6.33
C GLU A 190 5.54 -3.61 -5.59
N HIS A 191 4.91 -4.01 -4.47
CA HIS A 191 5.33 -5.14 -3.64
C HIS A 191 4.49 -6.40 -3.89
N LEU A 192 3.48 -6.33 -4.76
CA LEU A 192 2.62 -7.49 -5.03
C LEU A 192 3.40 -8.56 -5.79
N PRO A 193 3.31 -9.84 -5.37
CA PRO A 193 3.97 -10.94 -6.07
C PRO A 193 3.38 -11.17 -7.46
N ASP A 194 2.06 -11.00 -7.60
CA ASP A 194 1.34 -11.07 -8.87
C ASP A 194 0.44 -9.83 -9.02
N PRO A 195 0.91 -8.77 -9.72
CA PRO A 195 0.11 -7.57 -9.91
C PRO A 195 -1.06 -7.78 -10.88
N ILE A 196 -1.02 -8.80 -11.75
CA ILE A 196 -2.10 -9.08 -12.69
C ILE A 196 -3.27 -9.74 -11.96
N GLU A 197 -3.01 -10.79 -11.17
CA GLU A 197 -4.02 -11.42 -10.32
C GLU A 197 -4.68 -10.40 -9.39
N ALA A 198 -3.90 -9.52 -8.78
CA ALA A 198 -4.43 -8.46 -7.92
C ALA A 198 -5.35 -7.49 -8.69
N LEU A 199 -4.99 -7.09 -9.91
CA LEU A 199 -5.85 -6.22 -10.73
C LEU A 199 -7.11 -6.95 -11.24
N GLU A 200 -7.03 -8.25 -11.49
CA GLU A 200 -8.22 -9.07 -11.80
C GLU A 200 -9.16 -9.15 -10.60
N ALA A 201 -8.63 -9.33 -9.39
CA ALA A 201 -9.41 -9.27 -8.16
C ALA A 201 -10.04 -7.88 -7.96
N VAL A 202 -9.28 -6.80 -8.18
CA VAL A 202 -9.80 -5.42 -8.14
C VAL A 202 -10.94 -5.24 -9.14
N HIS A 203 -10.78 -5.73 -10.36
CA HIS A 203 -11.82 -5.63 -11.40
C HIS A 203 -13.10 -6.35 -11.00
N ARG A 204 -12.99 -7.53 -10.36
CA ARG A 204 -14.13 -8.28 -9.83
C ARG A 204 -14.81 -7.58 -8.65
N LEU A 205 -14.04 -6.94 -7.79
CA LEU A 205 -14.53 -6.32 -6.55
C LEU A 205 -15.08 -4.90 -6.75
N LEU A 206 -14.66 -4.20 -7.80
CA LEU A 206 -15.07 -2.81 -8.01
C LEU A 206 -16.53 -2.73 -8.50
N SER A 207 -17.38 -1.99 -7.78
CA SER A 207 -18.81 -1.77 -8.11
C SER A 207 -19.05 -0.79 -9.24
#